data_AF-A0A9Y3RF67-F1
#
_entry.id   AF-A0A9Y3RF67-F1
#
_cell.length_a   1.000
_cell.length_b   1.000
_cell.length_c   1.000
_cell.angle_alpha   90.00
_cell.angle_beta   90.00
_cell.angle_gamma   90.00
#
_symmetry.space_group_name_H-M   'P 1'
#
loop_
_entity.id
_entity.type
_entity.pdbx_description
1 polymer ?
#
loop_
_entity_poly.entity_id
_entity_poly.type
_entity_poly.pdbx_seq_one_letter_code
_entity_poly.pdbx_strand_id
1 'polypeptide(L)'
;MGRRGPSSMTAEQVSLAKVSGPESFSNGVLTQMDNGEILVTVEAVPKGEFVVVVKGTDKVSNSQFQRQSNTQMSLSKVKIQAVVDSSVEPGQTFKLPFSVMTQSSGGKYSISARNDRKFPMIFPNELTLVTGQYANATLTITPPASTQSGTDVTLTIDAQSSNGVDANYAVLRLSVVTKITDFIQPLCKVVSVQDNKCPRDLSQCGHFQWGLSANITDGNGTGIESISFHQGNGTLTYTSLSAPIIVANYNASCCSQTVEIIAVDKVGNVGKCYQSIARSGVPPALTLPLPLWICLLVSAFLVRP
;
A
#
# COMPACT_ATOMS: atom_id res chain seq x y z
N MET A 1 -16.97 23.25 -9.26
CA MET A 1 -16.36 24.15 -8.26
C MET A 1 -16.62 25.59 -8.67
N GLY A 2 -17.21 26.40 -7.78
CA GLY A 2 -17.40 27.83 -8.01
C GLY A 2 -16.08 28.60 -7.87
N ARG A 3 -15.95 29.76 -8.51
CA ARG A 3 -14.81 30.66 -8.33
C ARG A 3 -15.07 31.60 -7.16
N ARG A 4 -13.99 31.99 -6.46
CA ARG A 4 -14.08 32.99 -5.38
C ARG A 4 -14.62 34.31 -5.94
N GLY A 5 -15.66 34.83 -5.29
CA GLY A 5 -16.24 36.13 -5.63
C GLY A 5 -15.37 37.30 -5.12
N PRO A 6 -15.76 38.55 -5.43
CA PRO A 6 -15.11 39.74 -4.88
C PRO A 6 -15.12 39.73 -3.35
N SER A 7 -14.04 40.20 -2.72
CA SER A 7 -13.94 40.29 -1.24
C SER A 7 -14.94 41.26 -0.61
N SER A 8 -15.56 42.13 -1.41
CA SER A 8 -16.64 43.01 -0.97
C SER A 8 -17.95 42.27 -0.71
N MET A 9 -18.16 41.09 -1.29
CA MET A 9 -19.42 40.35 -1.15
C MET A 9 -19.37 39.35 0.01
N THR A 10 -20.38 39.39 0.88
CA THR A 10 -20.61 38.37 1.92
C THR A 10 -21.81 37.53 1.54
N ALA A 11 -21.67 36.21 1.56
CA ALA A 11 -22.83 35.31 1.50
C ALA A 11 -23.41 35.11 2.91
N GLU A 12 -24.71 35.29 3.05
CA GLU A 12 -25.42 35.22 4.33
C GLU A 12 -26.37 34.02 4.37
N GLN A 13 -26.94 33.65 3.22
CA GLN A 13 -27.82 32.50 3.09
C GLN A 13 -27.52 31.76 1.80
N VAL A 14 -27.48 30.44 1.89
CA VAL A 14 -27.38 29.54 0.74
C VAL A 14 -28.47 28.49 0.88
N SER A 15 -29.25 28.27 -0.17
CA SER A 15 -30.35 27.31 -0.17
C SER A 15 -30.48 26.59 -1.51
N LEU A 16 -31.14 25.43 -1.48
CA LEU A 16 -31.55 24.72 -2.68
C LEU A 16 -33.01 25.07 -2.98
N ALA A 17 -33.27 25.66 -4.14
CA ALA A 17 -34.61 26.06 -4.57
C ALA A 17 -35.10 25.15 -5.68
N LYS A 18 -36.33 24.62 -5.58
CA LYS A 18 -36.93 23.88 -6.69
C LYS A 18 -37.16 24.78 -7.89
N VAL A 19 -36.97 24.24 -9.09
CA VAL A 19 -37.24 24.95 -10.35
C VAL A 19 -38.73 25.00 -10.66
N SER A 20 -39.50 24.00 -10.22
CA SER A 20 -40.94 23.87 -10.49
C SER A 20 -41.73 23.42 -9.27
N GLY A 21 -42.96 23.95 -9.11
CA GLY A 21 -43.88 23.63 -8.02
C GLY A 21 -43.99 24.75 -6.98
N PRO A 22 -44.65 24.50 -5.83
CA PRO A 22 -44.72 25.47 -4.74
C PRO A 22 -43.30 25.86 -4.30
N GLU A 23 -43.07 27.16 -4.05
CA GLU A 23 -41.76 27.63 -3.58
C GLU A 23 -41.36 26.86 -2.33
N SER A 24 -40.30 26.07 -2.46
CA SER A 24 -39.71 25.34 -1.34
C SER A 24 -38.20 25.50 -1.40
N PHE A 25 -37.65 26.10 -0.36
CA PHE A 25 -36.22 26.27 -0.16
C PHE A 25 -35.73 25.26 0.89
N SER A 26 -34.73 24.46 0.56
CA SER A 26 -33.94 23.75 1.57
C SER A 26 -32.81 24.67 2.00
N ASN A 27 -32.96 25.31 3.16
CA ASN A 27 -31.93 26.20 3.70
C ASN A 27 -30.69 25.38 4.10
N GLY A 28 -29.52 25.90 3.75
CA GLY A 28 -28.24 25.35 4.20
C GLY A 28 -27.71 26.09 5.42
N VAL A 29 -26.97 25.35 6.25
CA VAL A 29 -26.17 25.92 7.34
C VAL A 29 -24.80 26.27 6.79
N LEU A 30 -24.40 27.54 6.93
CA LEU A 30 -23.11 28.03 6.47
C LEU A 30 -22.04 27.79 7.54
N THR A 31 -20.88 27.29 7.13
CA THR A 31 -19.67 27.22 7.95
C THR A 31 -18.55 27.92 7.19
N GLN A 32 -18.01 28.98 7.80
CA GLN A 32 -16.86 29.70 7.24
C GLN A 32 -15.62 28.80 7.34
N MET A 33 -14.88 28.70 6.25
CA MET A 33 -13.61 27.99 6.18
C MET A 33 -12.46 29.00 6.08
N ASP A 34 -11.24 28.54 6.33
CA ASP A 34 -10.04 29.35 6.10
C ASP A 34 -9.97 29.81 4.63
N ASN A 35 -9.33 30.95 4.40
CA ASN A 35 -9.18 31.57 3.08
C ASN A 35 -10.47 32.07 2.41
N GLY A 36 -11.57 32.24 3.16
CA GLY A 36 -12.81 32.82 2.65
C GLY A 36 -13.63 31.89 1.76
N GLU A 37 -13.43 30.59 1.93
CA GLU A 37 -14.33 29.55 1.42
C GLU A 37 -15.50 29.34 2.39
N ILE A 38 -16.64 28.86 1.87
CA ILE A 38 -17.84 28.61 2.66
C ILE A 38 -18.28 27.19 2.38
N LEU A 39 -18.37 26.38 3.44
CA LEU A 39 -19.03 25.08 3.39
C LEU A 39 -20.51 25.27 3.69
N VAL A 40 -21.37 24.64 2.91
CA VAL A 40 -22.82 24.69 3.10
C VAL A 40 -23.34 23.27 3.28
N THR A 41 -23.95 23.01 4.43
CA THR A 41 -24.56 21.72 4.74
C THR A 41 -26.08 21.84 4.65
N VAL A 42 -26.72 20.95 3.88
CA VAL A 42 -28.18 20.91 3.71
C VAL A 42 -28.67 19.55 4.16
N GLU A 43 -29.66 19.51 5.05
CA GLU A 43 -30.18 18.24 5.62
C GLU A 43 -30.88 17.37 4.58
N ALA A 44 -31.65 18.01 3.67
CA ALA A 44 -32.42 17.31 2.65
C ALA A 44 -32.39 18.05 1.31
N VAL A 45 -31.99 17.32 0.27
CA VAL A 45 -31.99 17.83 -1.10
C VAL A 45 -33.43 17.77 -1.66
N PRO A 46 -33.90 18.81 -2.38
CA PRO A 46 -35.24 18.82 -2.95
C PRO A 46 -35.49 17.63 -3.88
N LYS A 47 -36.70 17.06 -3.83
CA LYS A 47 -37.18 16.12 -4.84
C LYS A 47 -37.41 16.87 -6.15
N GLY A 48 -36.77 16.42 -7.24
CA GLY A 48 -36.86 17.02 -8.57
C GLY A 48 -35.67 17.91 -8.91
N GLU A 49 -35.83 18.76 -9.92
CA GLU A 49 -34.80 19.71 -10.32
C GLU A 49 -34.74 20.90 -9.36
N PHE A 50 -33.52 21.26 -8.97
CA PHE A 50 -33.24 22.37 -8.08
C PHE A 50 -32.03 23.17 -8.55
N VAL A 51 -31.93 24.39 -8.06
CA VAL A 51 -30.82 25.32 -8.28
C VAL A 51 -30.26 25.75 -6.93
N VAL A 52 -29.00 26.15 -6.92
CA VAL A 52 -28.38 26.76 -5.74
C VAL A 52 -28.68 28.26 -5.77
N VAL A 53 -29.26 28.78 -4.70
CA VAL A 53 -29.52 30.21 -4.51
C VAL A 53 -28.63 30.72 -3.38
N VAL A 54 -27.96 31.83 -3.64
CA VAL A 54 -27.11 32.54 -2.67
C VAL A 54 -27.68 33.94 -2.48
N LYS A 55 -27.91 34.34 -1.23
CA LYS A 55 -28.27 35.69 -0.83
C LYS A 55 -27.17 36.26 0.08
N GLY A 56 -26.98 37.57 0.01
CA GLY A 56 -26.00 38.25 0.84
C GLY A 56 -25.91 39.74 0.56
N THR A 57 -24.83 40.35 1.02
CA THR A 57 -24.64 41.80 0.98
C THR A 57 -23.31 42.16 0.32
N ASP A 58 -23.33 43.16 -0.56
CA ASP A 58 -22.12 43.83 -1.04
C ASP A 58 -21.75 44.96 -0.09
N LYS A 59 -20.59 44.85 0.56
CA LYS A 59 -20.08 45.81 1.55
C LYS A 59 -19.75 47.17 0.96
N VAL A 60 -19.49 47.27 -0.34
CA VAL A 60 -19.11 48.54 -0.98
C VAL A 60 -20.34 49.40 -1.25
N SER A 61 -21.37 48.81 -1.83
CA SER A 61 -22.63 49.50 -2.14
C SER A 61 -23.66 49.43 -1.01
N ASN A 62 -23.41 48.60 0.01
CA ASN A 62 -24.37 48.25 1.07
C ASN A 62 -25.71 47.71 0.53
N SER A 63 -25.68 47.06 -0.63
CA SER A 63 -26.87 46.51 -1.29
C SER A 63 -26.97 45.01 -1.08
N GLN A 64 -28.19 44.52 -0.87
CA GLN A 64 -28.46 43.08 -0.89
C GLN A 64 -28.40 42.54 -2.32
N PHE A 65 -27.93 41.31 -2.47
CA PHE A 65 -27.92 40.59 -3.73
C PHE A 65 -28.52 39.19 -3.58
N GLN A 66 -29.03 38.68 -4.70
CA GLN A 66 -29.38 37.28 -4.87
C GLN A 66 -28.73 36.77 -6.16
N ARG A 67 -28.13 35.58 -6.10
CA ARG A 67 -27.61 34.86 -7.27
C ARG A 67 -28.14 33.45 -7.30
N GLN A 68 -28.33 32.92 -8.50
CA GLN A 68 -28.81 31.58 -8.75
C GLN A 68 -27.82 30.85 -9.67
N SER A 69 -27.63 29.55 -9.44
CA SER A 69 -26.86 28.71 -10.36
C SER A 69 -27.53 28.65 -11.74
N ASN A 70 -26.72 28.68 -12.79
CA ASN A 70 -27.16 28.46 -14.16
C ASN A 70 -27.43 26.98 -14.49
N THR A 71 -26.87 26.07 -13.69
CA THR A 71 -27.12 24.64 -13.79
C THR A 71 -28.27 24.22 -12.88
N GLN A 72 -29.23 23.50 -13.45
CA GLN A 72 -30.26 22.77 -12.70
C GLN A 72 -29.71 21.39 -12.34
N MET A 73 -29.97 20.94 -11.12
CA MET A 73 -29.43 19.71 -10.54
C MET A 73 -30.57 18.83 -10.10
N SER A 74 -30.39 17.51 -10.13
CA SER A 74 -31.35 16.54 -9.61
C SER A 74 -30.61 15.37 -8.96
N LEU A 75 -31.28 14.69 -8.02
CA LEU A 75 -30.75 13.45 -7.46
C LEU A 75 -30.97 12.30 -8.44
N SER A 76 -29.90 11.56 -8.74
CA SER A 76 -30.04 10.33 -9.51
C SER A 76 -30.83 9.29 -8.73
N LYS A 77 -31.80 8.67 -9.40
CA LYS A 77 -32.57 7.53 -8.88
C LYS A 77 -31.88 6.19 -9.13
N VAL A 78 -30.73 6.20 -9.79
CA VAL A 78 -29.93 5.02 -10.11
C VAL A 78 -28.87 4.84 -9.04
N LYS A 79 -28.75 3.63 -8.49
CA LYS A 79 -27.71 3.25 -7.54
C LYS A 79 -26.91 2.10 -8.11
N ILE A 80 -25.59 2.27 -8.14
CA ILE A 80 -24.64 1.22 -8.52
C ILE A 80 -23.89 0.79 -7.27
N GLN A 81 -23.78 -0.52 -7.03
CA GLN A 81 -22.96 -1.10 -5.98
C GLN A 81 -21.93 -2.03 -6.59
N ALA A 82 -20.67 -1.84 -6.21
CA ALA A 82 -19.57 -2.70 -6.60
C ALA A 82 -18.52 -2.65 -5.50
N VAL A 83 -17.91 -3.80 -5.20
CA VAL A 83 -16.88 -3.92 -4.17
C VAL A 83 -15.70 -4.68 -4.78
N VAL A 84 -14.51 -4.13 -4.59
CA VAL A 84 -13.26 -4.79 -4.95
C VAL A 84 -12.77 -5.50 -3.70
N ASP A 85 -12.74 -6.83 -3.72
CA ASP A 85 -12.41 -7.67 -2.55
C ASP A 85 -10.96 -8.15 -2.53
N SER A 86 -10.23 -7.96 -3.64
CA SER A 86 -8.88 -8.48 -3.83
C SER A 86 -8.10 -7.69 -4.88
N SER A 87 -6.79 -7.86 -4.89
CA SER A 87 -5.91 -7.31 -5.93
C SER A 87 -6.09 -8.06 -7.24
N VAL A 88 -5.80 -7.36 -8.34
CA VAL A 88 -5.75 -7.95 -9.67
C VAL A 88 -4.35 -8.45 -9.96
N GLU A 89 -4.18 -9.55 -10.68
CA GLU A 89 -2.85 -10.07 -11.04
C GLU A 89 -2.53 -9.77 -12.52
N PRO A 90 -1.27 -9.47 -12.88
CA PRO A 90 -0.85 -9.34 -14.27
C PRO A 90 -1.18 -10.60 -15.09
N GLY A 91 -1.80 -10.43 -16.26
CA GLY A 91 -2.14 -11.53 -17.16
C GLY A 91 -3.35 -12.38 -16.74
N GLN A 92 -3.95 -12.11 -15.59
CA GLN A 92 -5.10 -12.87 -15.08
C GLN A 92 -6.40 -12.08 -15.22
N THR A 93 -7.49 -12.79 -15.54
CA THR A 93 -8.83 -12.19 -15.59
C THR A 93 -9.40 -12.06 -14.18
N PHE A 94 -9.68 -10.82 -13.77
CA PHE A 94 -10.40 -10.52 -12.54
C PHE A 94 -11.90 -10.33 -12.83
N LYS A 95 -12.74 -10.85 -11.94
CA LYS A 95 -14.21 -10.77 -12.04
C LYS A 95 -14.74 -9.86 -10.94
N LEU A 96 -15.32 -8.74 -11.33
CA LEU A 96 -15.94 -7.77 -10.44
C LEU A 96 -17.46 -7.92 -10.49
N PRO A 97 -18.11 -8.46 -9.44
CA PRO A 97 -19.57 -8.41 -9.33
C PRO A 97 -20.00 -6.97 -9.04
N PHE A 98 -21.08 -6.54 -9.71
CA PHE A 98 -21.74 -5.28 -9.41
C PHE A 98 -23.25 -5.43 -9.53
N SER A 99 -23.98 -4.51 -8.90
CA SER A 99 -25.44 -4.47 -8.99
C SER A 99 -25.94 -3.06 -9.24
N VAL A 100 -27.06 -2.97 -9.96
CA VAL A 100 -27.69 -1.70 -10.31
C VAL A 100 -29.15 -1.75 -9.89
N MET A 101 -29.63 -0.69 -9.26
CA MET A 101 -31.02 -0.51 -8.88
C MET A 101 -31.51 0.86 -9.34
N THR A 102 -32.79 0.95 -9.69
CA THR A 102 -33.46 2.22 -10.00
C THR A 102 -34.67 2.42 -9.10
N GLN A 103 -34.89 3.65 -8.65
CA GLN A 103 -36.12 4.09 -7.99
C GLN A 103 -37.12 4.74 -8.97
N SER A 104 -36.80 4.75 -10.27
CA SER A 104 -37.70 5.18 -11.35
C SER A 104 -38.62 4.04 -11.79
N SER A 105 -39.34 4.18 -12.92
CA SER A 105 -40.32 3.20 -13.42
C SER A 105 -39.74 1.85 -13.90
N GLY A 106 -38.44 1.58 -13.71
CA GLY A 106 -37.77 0.40 -14.27
C GLY A 106 -37.55 0.50 -15.78
N GLY A 107 -37.10 -0.60 -16.39
CA GLY A 107 -36.87 -0.72 -17.83
C GLY A 107 -35.41 -1.00 -18.19
N LYS A 108 -35.06 -0.76 -19.45
CA LYS A 108 -33.71 -0.98 -19.99
C LYS A 108 -32.77 0.17 -19.65
N TYR A 109 -31.60 -0.18 -19.12
CA TYR A 109 -30.51 0.71 -18.79
C TYR A 109 -29.26 0.32 -19.57
N SER A 110 -28.68 1.28 -20.29
CA SER A 110 -27.37 1.11 -20.92
C SER A 110 -26.29 1.10 -19.84
N ILE A 111 -25.35 0.17 -19.96
CA ILE A 111 -24.19 0.05 -19.09
C ILE A 111 -22.93 0.34 -19.90
N SER A 112 -22.08 1.20 -19.37
CA SER A 112 -20.74 1.44 -19.89
C SER A 112 -19.71 1.23 -18.80
N ALA A 113 -18.51 0.79 -19.19
CA ALA A 113 -17.38 0.77 -18.30
C ALA A 113 -16.11 1.22 -19.02
N ARG A 114 -15.27 1.98 -18.30
CA ARG A 114 -13.99 2.48 -18.80
C ARG A 114 -12.93 2.37 -17.72
N ASN A 115 -11.69 2.13 -18.13
CA ASN A 115 -10.53 2.22 -17.23
C ASN A 115 -9.43 3.07 -17.86
N ASP A 116 -8.68 3.77 -17.02
CA ASP A 116 -7.61 4.70 -17.40
C ASP A 116 -6.39 4.01 -18.04
N ARG A 117 -6.18 2.71 -17.76
CA ARG A 117 -5.11 1.90 -18.33
C ARG A 117 -5.46 1.21 -19.65
N LYS A 118 -6.70 1.36 -20.13
CA LYS A 118 -7.24 0.70 -21.34
C LYS A 118 -7.09 -0.83 -21.31
N PHE A 119 -7.12 -1.44 -20.13
CA PHE A 119 -7.12 -2.89 -20.00
C PHE A 119 -8.38 -3.48 -20.64
N PRO A 120 -8.29 -4.61 -21.34
CA PRO A 120 -9.44 -5.32 -21.89
C PRO A 120 -10.48 -5.60 -20.80
N MET A 121 -11.74 -5.30 -21.13
CA MET A 121 -12.89 -5.57 -20.25
C MET A 121 -14.03 -6.22 -21.02
N ILE A 122 -14.82 -7.02 -20.31
CA ILE A 122 -16.07 -7.60 -20.81
C ILE A 122 -17.14 -7.30 -19.75
N PHE A 123 -18.28 -6.77 -20.19
CA PHE A 123 -19.40 -6.42 -19.33
C PHE A 123 -20.69 -6.43 -20.17
N PRO A 124 -21.87 -6.58 -19.56
CA PRO A 124 -23.12 -6.45 -20.29
C PRO A 124 -23.32 -4.98 -20.72
N ASN A 125 -23.75 -4.74 -21.96
CA ASN A 125 -24.04 -3.39 -22.44
C ASN A 125 -25.40 -2.87 -21.97
N GLU A 126 -26.27 -3.74 -21.48
CA GLU A 126 -27.62 -3.38 -21.04
C GLU A 126 -28.03 -4.25 -19.84
N LEU A 127 -28.80 -3.67 -18.92
CA LEU A 127 -29.52 -4.38 -17.87
C LEU A 127 -30.99 -3.97 -17.88
N THR A 128 -31.87 -4.94 -17.63
CA THR A 128 -33.29 -4.67 -17.36
C THR A 128 -33.50 -4.54 -15.86
N LEU A 129 -33.91 -3.35 -15.41
CA LEU A 129 -34.10 -3.05 -13.99
C LEU A 129 -35.59 -3.03 -13.63
N VAL A 130 -35.89 -3.54 -12.44
CA VAL A 130 -37.20 -3.41 -11.80
C VAL A 130 -37.09 -2.40 -10.68
N THR A 131 -38.09 -1.52 -10.55
CA THR A 131 -38.11 -0.47 -9.53
C THR A 131 -37.88 -1.05 -8.13
N GLY A 132 -36.89 -0.52 -7.41
CA GLY A 132 -36.57 -0.91 -6.04
C GLY A 132 -35.82 -2.24 -5.90
N GLN A 133 -35.50 -2.95 -6.99
CA GLN A 133 -34.75 -4.20 -6.96
C GLN A 133 -33.36 -4.05 -7.58
N TYR A 134 -32.39 -4.81 -7.07
CA TYR A 134 -31.05 -4.88 -7.65
C TYR A 134 -31.00 -5.93 -8.75
N ALA A 135 -30.50 -5.53 -9.92
CA ALA A 135 -30.06 -6.44 -10.96
C ALA A 135 -28.54 -6.66 -10.82
N ASN A 136 -28.13 -7.93 -10.77
CA ASN A 136 -26.72 -8.30 -10.63
C ASN A 136 -26.08 -8.49 -12.01
N ALA A 137 -24.82 -8.10 -12.11
CA ALA A 137 -24.00 -8.26 -13.29
C ALA A 137 -22.54 -8.51 -12.90
N THR A 138 -21.72 -8.87 -13.88
CA THR A 138 -20.29 -9.07 -13.68
C THR A 138 -19.52 -8.38 -14.79
N LEU A 139 -18.52 -7.60 -14.39
CA LEU A 139 -17.52 -7.05 -15.27
C LEU A 139 -16.24 -7.87 -15.11
N THR A 140 -15.61 -8.24 -16.21
CA THR A 140 -14.27 -8.82 -16.18
C THR A 140 -13.26 -7.81 -16.68
N ILE A 141 -12.08 -7.77 -16.06
CA ILE A 141 -10.94 -6.96 -16.49
C ILE A 141 -9.69 -7.84 -16.50
N THR A 142 -8.89 -7.75 -17.56
CA THR A 142 -7.65 -8.55 -17.69
C THR A 142 -6.48 -7.63 -17.96
N PRO A 143 -5.65 -7.30 -16.95
CA PRO A 143 -4.40 -6.61 -17.19
C PRO A 143 -3.47 -7.45 -18.05
N PRO A 144 -2.71 -6.86 -18.98
CA PRO A 144 -1.64 -7.56 -19.69
C PRO A 144 -0.64 -8.24 -18.74
N ALA A 145 -0.03 -9.35 -19.18
CA ALA A 145 0.98 -10.05 -18.39
C ALA A 145 2.23 -9.20 -18.09
N SER A 146 2.51 -8.20 -18.93
CA SER A 146 3.61 -7.25 -18.76
C SER A 146 3.29 -6.10 -17.82
N THR A 147 2.09 -6.05 -17.22
CA THR A 147 1.73 -4.99 -16.27
C THR A 147 2.58 -5.08 -15.02
N GLN A 148 3.23 -3.97 -14.65
CA GLN A 148 4.09 -3.91 -13.47
C GLN A 148 3.27 -4.02 -12.18
N SER A 149 3.78 -4.78 -11.21
CA SER A 149 3.24 -4.81 -9.85
C SER A 149 3.22 -3.41 -9.24
N GLY A 150 2.14 -3.06 -8.55
CA GLY A 150 1.89 -1.72 -8.00
C GLY A 150 1.14 -0.77 -8.94
N THR A 151 0.72 -1.21 -10.14
CA THR A 151 -0.09 -0.38 -11.04
C THR A 151 -1.48 -0.13 -10.45
N ASP A 152 -1.83 1.14 -10.25
CA ASP A 152 -3.18 1.59 -9.89
C ASP A 152 -4.03 1.82 -11.15
N VAL A 153 -5.28 1.34 -11.10
CA VAL A 153 -6.28 1.42 -12.17
C VAL A 153 -7.54 2.08 -11.62
N THR A 154 -8.01 3.12 -12.30
CA THR A 154 -9.30 3.74 -12.01
C THR A 154 -10.35 3.19 -12.97
N LEU A 155 -11.26 2.37 -12.44
CA LEU A 155 -12.40 1.81 -13.18
C LEU A 155 -13.64 2.67 -12.91
N THR A 156 -14.34 3.09 -13.97
CA THR A 156 -15.65 3.73 -13.85
C THR A 156 -16.70 2.87 -14.53
N ILE A 157 -17.79 2.57 -13.82
CA ILE A 157 -18.98 1.89 -14.35
C ILE A 157 -20.11 2.92 -14.34
N ASP A 158 -20.79 3.11 -15.47
CA ASP A 158 -21.94 4.00 -15.59
C ASP A 158 -23.19 3.19 -15.97
N ALA A 159 -24.34 3.63 -15.46
CA ALA A 159 -25.64 3.10 -15.82
C ALA A 159 -26.57 4.27 -16.16
N GLN A 160 -27.20 4.21 -17.34
CA GLN A 160 -28.04 5.28 -17.86
C GLN A 160 -29.36 4.71 -18.38
N SER A 161 -30.48 5.36 -18.04
CA SER A 161 -31.80 5.01 -18.57
C SER A 161 -31.87 5.25 -20.08
N SER A 162 -32.69 4.48 -20.79
CA SER A 162 -32.88 4.62 -22.25
C SER A 162 -33.24 6.03 -22.73
N ASN A 163 -33.91 6.84 -21.90
CA ASN A 163 -34.24 8.24 -22.20
C ASN A 163 -33.16 9.26 -21.78
N GLY A 164 -32.04 8.81 -21.19
CA GLY A 164 -30.93 9.64 -20.74
C GLY A 164 -31.18 10.49 -19.50
N VAL A 165 -32.39 10.46 -18.94
CA VAL A 165 -32.82 11.34 -17.83
C VAL A 165 -32.22 10.90 -16.49
N ASP A 166 -32.10 9.59 -16.27
CA ASP A 166 -31.57 9.04 -15.02
C ASP A 166 -30.27 8.30 -15.31
N ALA A 167 -29.16 8.80 -14.79
CA ALA A 167 -27.86 8.16 -14.88
C ALA A 167 -27.10 8.24 -13.56
N ASN A 168 -26.25 7.27 -13.30
CA ASN A 168 -25.26 7.35 -12.22
C ASN A 168 -24.00 6.57 -12.61
N TYR A 169 -22.93 6.77 -11.86
CA TYR A 169 -21.67 6.07 -12.04
C TYR A 169 -21.06 5.65 -10.70
N ALA A 170 -20.21 4.63 -10.73
CA ALA A 170 -19.38 4.19 -9.62
C ALA A 170 -17.92 4.21 -10.06
N VAL A 171 -17.04 4.78 -9.22
CA VAL A 171 -15.59 4.79 -9.44
C VAL A 171 -14.93 3.85 -8.44
N LEU A 172 -14.10 2.95 -8.95
CA LEU A 172 -13.38 1.95 -8.19
C LEU A 172 -11.90 2.06 -8.48
N ARG A 173 -11.07 1.73 -7.48
CA ARG A 173 -9.62 1.60 -7.62
C ARG A 173 -9.24 0.13 -7.55
N LEU A 174 -8.49 -0.33 -8.54
CA LEU A 174 -7.92 -1.67 -8.58
C LEU A 174 -6.41 -1.55 -8.48
N SER A 175 -5.79 -2.39 -7.65
CA SER A 175 -4.34 -2.51 -7.56
C SER A 175 -3.90 -3.78 -8.26
N VAL A 176 -2.99 -3.65 -9.24
CA VAL A 176 -2.36 -4.80 -9.87
C VAL A 176 -1.17 -5.23 -9.04
N VAL A 177 -1.17 -6.46 -8.53
CA VAL A 177 -0.13 -7.01 -7.66
C VAL A 177 0.31 -8.36 -8.22
N THR A 178 1.61 -8.51 -8.47
CA THR A 178 2.18 -9.82 -8.79
C THR A 178 2.11 -10.72 -7.57
N LYS A 179 1.56 -11.91 -7.73
CA LYS A 179 1.50 -12.91 -6.66
C LYS A 179 2.91 -13.38 -6.31
N ILE A 180 3.30 -13.22 -5.04
CA ILE A 180 4.52 -13.83 -4.50
C ILE A 180 4.18 -15.28 -4.16
N THR A 181 4.86 -16.22 -4.80
CA THR A 181 4.65 -17.67 -4.58
C THR A 181 5.74 -18.30 -3.72
N ASP A 182 6.83 -17.58 -3.47
CA ASP A 182 8.00 -18.09 -2.80
C ASP A 182 8.29 -17.31 -1.52
N PHE A 183 8.31 -18.03 -0.41
CA PHE A 183 8.60 -17.52 0.93
C PHE A 183 9.78 -18.27 1.57
N ILE A 184 10.48 -19.09 0.77
CA ILE A 184 11.61 -19.89 1.23
C ILE A 184 12.84 -18.99 1.20
N GLN A 185 13.46 -18.79 2.37
CA GLN A 185 14.69 -18.00 2.46
C GLN A 185 15.90 -18.83 2.02
N PRO A 186 16.89 -18.19 1.35
CA PRO A 186 18.17 -18.81 1.08
C PRO A 186 18.83 -19.38 2.34
N LEU A 187 19.34 -20.61 2.26
CA LEU A 187 20.17 -21.20 3.31
C LEU A 187 21.63 -20.93 3.00
N CYS A 188 22.31 -20.16 3.87
CA CYS A 188 23.76 -20.06 3.85
C CYS A 188 24.37 -20.88 5.00
N LYS A 189 25.26 -21.82 4.68
CA LYS A 189 25.97 -22.65 5.66
C LYS A 189 27.47 -22.55 5.48
N VAL A 190 28.18 -22.08 6.50
CA VAL A 190 29.65 -22.12 6.53
C VAL A 190 30.10 -23.58 6.58
N VAL A 191 30.98 -23.96 5.65
CA VAL A 191 31.49 -25.33 5.49
C VAL A 191 32.89 -25.45 6.06
N SER A 192 33.74 -24.45 5.83
CA SER A 192 35.12 -24.46 6.33
C SER A 192 35.62 -23.06 6.61
N VAL A 193 36.46 -22.94 7.64
CA VAL A 193 37.17 -21.71 7.99
C VAL A 193 38.66 -22.05 8.09
N GLN A 194 39.50 -21.23 7.48
CA GLN A 194 40.95 -21.35 7.44
C GLN A 194 41.56 -20.10 8.10
N ASP A 195 41.70 -20.12 9.42
CA ASP A 195 42.20 -19.01 10.25
C ASP A 195 43.48 -19.36 11.03
N ASN A 196 44.00 -20.57 10.85
CA ASN A 196 45.12 -21.13 11.61
C ASN A 196 46.41 -20.30 11.54
N LYS A 197 46.59 -19.50 10.48
CA LYS A 197 47.73 -18.61 10.28
C LYS A 197 47.54 -17.23 10.92
N CYS A 198 46.35 -16.91 11.44
CA CYS A 198 46.13 -15.61 12.06
C CYS A 198 46.85 -15.51 13.42
N PRO A 199 47.68 -14.47 13.63
CA PRO A 199 48.39 -14.27 14.88
C PRO A 199 47.42 -13.92 16.01
N ARG A 200 47.83 -14.22 17.26
CA ARG A 200 47.10 -13.75 18.46
C ARG A 200 47.26 -12.25 18.65
N ASP A 201 48.44 -11.74 18.33
CA ASP A 201 48.71 -10.31 18.37
C ASP A 201 48.19 -9.65 17.08
N LEU A 202 47.13 -8.86 17.24
CA LEU A 202 46.51 -8.14 16.13
C LEU A 202 47.40 -7.04 15.55
N SER A 203 48.49 -6.64 16.20
CA SER A 203 49.46 -5.72 15.57
C SER A 203 50.16 -6.35 14.36
N GLN A 204 50.22 -7.69 14.27
CA GLN A 204 50.91 -8.43 13.21
C GLN A 204 49.97 -9.02 12.16
N CYS A 205 48.66 -8.73 12.22
CA CYS A 205 47.65 -9.36 11.38
C CYS A 205 47.77 -9.02 9.88
N GLY A 206 48.44 -7.91 9.52
CA GLY A 206 48.44 -7.37 8.16
C GLY A 206 49.05 -8.30 7.11
N HIS A 207 50.00 -9.15 7.50
CA HIS A 207 50.67 -10.10 6.61
C HIS A 207 49.96 -11.45 6.49
N PHE A 208 48.90 -11.67 7.29
CA PHE A 208 48.18 -12.93 7.33
C PHE A 208 46.77 -12.77 6.79
N GLN A 209 46.29 -13.83 6.16
CA GLN A 209 44.94 -13.91 5.61
C GLN A 209 44.22 -15.11 6.20
N TRP A 210 42.90 -15.00 6.24
CA TRP A 210 42.01 -16.11 6.54
C TRP A 210 40.95 -16.22 5.48
N GLY A 211 40.50 -17.45 5.26
CA GLY A 211 39.48 -17.76 4.28
C GLY A 211 38.31 -18.48 4.91
N LEU A 212 37.13 -18.37 4.31
CA LEU A 212 36.01 -19.27 4.58
C LEU A 212 35.38 -19.72 3.26
N SER A 213 34.80 -20.92 3.30
CA SER A 213 33.92 -21.46 2.26
C SER A 213 32.54 -21.68 2.85
N ALA A 214 31.51 -21.21 2.16
CA ALA A 214 30.11 -21.41 2.52
C ALA A 214 29.32 -21.99 1.34
N ASN A 215 28.37 -22.86 1.63
CA ASN A 215 27.40 -23.34 0.67
C ASN A 215 26.12 -22.54 0.81
N ILE A 216 25.62 -22.03 -0.32
CA ILE A 216 24.39 -21.25 -0.42
C ILE A 216 23.43 -21.99 -1.33
N THR A 217 22.20 -22.20 -0.85
CA THR A 217 21.13 -22.89 -1.60
C THR A 217 19.80 -22.23 -1.34
N ASP A 218 18.93 -22.19 -2.34
CA ASP A 218 17.55 -21.72 -2.15
C ASP A 218 16.54 -22.86 -1.92
N GLY A 219 17.03 -24.11 -1.86
CA GLY A 219 16.18 -25.28 -1.70
C GLY A 219 15.16 -25.40 -2.83
N ASN A 220 13.88 -25.27 -2.49
CA ASN A 220 12.76 -25.32 -3.43
C ASN A 220 12.17 -23.92 -3.75
N GLY A 221 12.92 -22.86 -3.47
CA GLY A 221 12.58 -21.48 -3.83
C GLY A 221 12.83 -21.14 -5.30
N THR A 222 12.84 -19.85 -5.62
CA THR A 222 12.94 -19.28 -6.98
C THR A 222 14.37 -19.17 -7.51
N GLY A 223 15.35 -19.44 -6.65
CA GLY A 223 16.78 -19.39 -6.90
C GLY A 223 17.41 -18.07 -6.46
N ILE A 224 18.73 -18.09 -6.29
CA ILE A 224 19.51 -16.94 -5.81
C ILE A 224 19.67 -15.89 -6.91
N GLU A 225 19.38 -14.63 -6.57
CA GLU A 225 19.55 -13.46 -7.45
C GLU A 225 20.88 -12.75 -7.17
N SER A 226 21.27 -12.61 -5.90
CA SER A 226 22.51 -11.93 -5.55
C SER A 226 23.15 -12.45 -4.27
N ILE A 227 24.48 -12.36 -4.19
CA ILE A 227 25.27 -12.68 -3.01
C ILE A 227 26.24 -11.52 -2.76
N SER A 228 26.22 -11.00 -1.53
CA SER A 228 27.10 -9.93 -1.08
C SER A 228 27.50 -10.16 0.38
N PHE A 229 28.28 -9.24 0.97
CA PHE A 229 28.46 -9.20 2.40
C PHE A 229 28.08 -7.82 2.93
N HIS A 230 27.40 -7.80 4.08
CA HIS A 230 27.01 -6.55 4.76
C HIS A 230 28.08 -6.11 5.77
N GLN A 231 28.83 -7.06 6.30
CA GLN A 231 29.98 -6.81 7.17
C GLN A 231 31.19 -7.60 6.67
N GLY A 232 32.37 -6.98 6.70
CA GLY A 232 33.62 -7.57 6.21
C GLY A 232 34.42 -6.56 5.37
N ASN A 233 35.70 -6.86 5.14
CA ASN A 233 36.57 -6.05 4.28
C ASN A 233 37.48 -6.94 3.41
N GLY A 234 36.95 -8.08 3.01
CA GLY A 234 37.62 -9.08 2.18
C GLY A 234 37.10 -9.11 0.76
N THR A 235 37.62 -10.05 -0.02
CA THR A 235 37.13 -10.37 -1.36
C THR A 235 36.20 -11.57 -1.28
N LEU A 236 34.99 -11.43 -1.83
CA LEU A 236 34.02 -12.51 -1.96
C LEU A 236 33.97 -12.96 -3.42
N THR A 237 34.06 -14.27 -3.64
CA THR A 237 33.90 -14.92 -4.95
C THR A 237 32.93 -16.09 -4.82
N TYR A 238 32.22 -16.44 -5.88
CA TYR A 238 31.27 -17.54 -5.85
C TYR A 238 31.11 -18.19 -7.21
N THR A 239 30.64 -19.44 -7.21
CA THR A 239 30.26 -20.17 -8.43
C THR A 239 28.99 -19.57 -9.06
N SER A 240 28.65 -19.97 -10.29
CA SER A 240 27.44 -19.51 -10.98
C SER A 240 26.18 -19.53 -10.09
N LEU A 241 25.39 -18.44 -10.11
CA LEU A 241 24.14 -18.32 -9.37
C LEU A 241 23.05 -19.31 -9.84
N SER A 242 23.22 -19.90 -11.03
CA SER A 242 22.33 -20.95 -11.54
C SER A 242 22.68 -22.36 -11.01
N ALA A 243 23.75 -22.50 -10.21
CA ALA A 243 24.12 -23.79 -9.64
C ALA A 243 23.14 -24.19 -8.51
N PRO A 244 22.84 -25.50 -8.34
CA PRO A 244 21.96 -25.97 -7.27
C PRO A 244 22.55 -25.74 -5.87
N ILE A 245 23.88 -25.73 -5.78
CA ILE A 245 24.62 -25.33 -4.59
C ILE A 245 25.69 -24.34 -5.03
N ILE A 246 25.59 -23.11 -4.53
CA ILE A 246 26.56 -22.06 -4.81
C ILE A 246 27.63 -22.10 -3.74
N VAL A 247 28.88 -22.28 -4.15
CA VAL A 247 30.03 -22.25 -3.24
C VAL A 247 30.57 -20.82 -3.22
N ALA A 248 30.46 -20.17 -2.07
CA ALA A 248 30.98 -18.84 -1.82
C ALA A 248 32.28 -18.92 -1.02
N ASN A 249 33.33 -18.29 -1.55
CA ASN A 249 34.63 -18.19 -0.93
C ASN A 249 34.91 -16.73 -0.57
N TYR A 250 35.18 -16.49 0.71
CA TYR A 250 35.60 -15.18 1.20
C TYR A 250 37.03 -15.26 1.72
N ASN A 251 37.85 -14.28 1.35
CA ASN A 251 39.22 -14.14 1.81
C ASN A 251 39.47 -12.71 2.31
N ALA A 252 40.02 -12.57 3.51
CA ALA A 252 40.33 -11.29 4.11
C ALA A 252 41.64 -11.32 4.90
N SER A 253 42.21 -10.13 5.13
CA SER A 253 43.27 -9.98 6.12
C SER A 253 42.75 -10.41 7.51
N CYS A 254 43.63 -11.02 8.32
CA CYS A 254 43.33 -11.33 9.72
C CYS A 254 43.01 -10.09 10.58
N CYS A 255 43.26 -8.88 10.07
CA CYS A 255 42.84 -7.63 10.71
C CYS A 255 41.33 -7.38 10.62
N SER A 256 40.64 -8.02 9.67
CA SER A 256 39.19 -8.01 9.56
C SER A 256 38.65 -9.34 10.03
N GLN A 257 38.28 -9.42 11.31
CA GLN A 257 38.01 -10.70 11.98
C GLN A 257 36.60 -11.24 11.77
N THR A 258 35.73 -10.51 11.08
CA THR A 258 34.29 -10.81 11.03
C THR A 258 33.74 -10.59 9.64
N VAL A 259 32.81 -11.45 9.24
CA VAL A 259 32.05 -11.32 8.00
C VAL A 259 30.61 -11.80 8.17
N GLU A 260 29.68 -11.09 7.53
CA GLU A 260 28.28 -11.49 7.37
C GLU A 260 27.96 -11.53 5.88
N ILE A 261 27.83 -12.74 5.34
CA ILE A 261 27.44 -12.96 3.94
C ILE A 261 25.92 -12.99 3.86
N ILE A 262 25.38 -12.29 2.87
CA ILE A 262 23.96 -12.16 2.58
C ILE A 262 23.69 -12.73 1.19
N ALA A 263 22.70 -13.62 1.10
CA ALA A 263 22.14 -14.12 -0.15
C ALA A 263 20.69 -13.64 -0.27
N VAL A 264 20.32 -13.13 -1.44
CA VAL A 264 18.97 -12.68 -1.77
C VAL A 264 18.46 -13.51 -2.94
N ASP A 265 17.27 -14.08 -2.82
CA ASP A 265 16.60 -14.80 -3.91
C ASP A 265 15.93 -13.83 -4.91
N LYS A 266 15.25 -14.37 -5.92
CA LYS A 266 14.59 -13.57 -6.97
C LYS A 266 13.32 -12.85 -6.51
N VAL A 267 12.77 -13.20 -5.36
CA VAL A 267 11.56 -12.57 -4.80
C VAL A 267 11.86 -11.70 -3.58
N GLY A 268 13.13 -11.62 -3.17
CA GLY A 268 13.63 -10.76 -2.11
C GLY A 268 13.75 -11.42 -0.73
N ASN A 269 13.59 -12.74 -0.60
CA ASN A 269 13.88 -13.41 0.67
C ASN A 269 15.39 -13.39 0.93
N VAL A 270 15.77 -13.28 2.20
CA VAL A 270 17.16 -13.04 2.60
C VAL A 270 17.67 -14.17 3.49
N GLY A 271 18.78 -14.78 3.08
CA GLY A 271 19.57 -15.72 3.86
C GLY A 271 20.88 -15.10 4.34
N LYS A 272 21.34 -15.51 5.53
CA LYS A 272 22.57 -14.97 6.13
C LYS A 272 23.43 -16.06 6.74
N CYS A 273 24.73 -15.87 6.69
CA CYS A 273 25.69 -16.63 7.49
C CYS A 273 26.78 -15.69 8.02
N TYR A 274 27.06 -15.84 9.31
CA TYR A 274 28.00 -15.03 10.04
C TYR A 274 29.20 -15.89 10.46
N GLN A 275 30.40 -15.33 10.35
CA GLN A 275 31.59 -15.94 10.90
C GLN A 275 32.48 -14.88 11.55
N SER A 276 33.01 -15.21 12.73
CA SER A 276 34.10 -14.46 13.35
C SER A 276 35.27 -15.38 13.67
N ILE A 277 36.48 -14.89 13.45
CA ILE A 277 37.75 -15.52 13.86
C ILE A 277 38.35 -14.83 15.10
N ALA A 278 37.62 -13.88 15.69
CA ALA A 278 38.02 -13.28 16.95
C ALA A 278 38.01 -14.34 18.05
N ARG A 279 39.15 -14.56 18.70
CA ARG A 279 39.25 -15.51 19.81
C ARG A 279 38.59 -14.87 21.04
N SER A 280 37.53 -15.48 21.56
CA SER A 280 36.90 -15.05 22.81
C SER A 280 37.96 -15.01 23.92
N GLY A 281 38.31 -13.82 24.38
CA GLY A 281 39.25 -13.59 25.47
C GLY A 281 38.63 -13.90 26.83
N VAL A 282 38.10 -15.10 27.03
CA VAL A 282 37.76 -15.58 28.36
C VAL A 282 39.07 -16.09 28.97
N PRO A 283 39.65 -15.45 30.00
CA PRO A 283 40.67 -16.09 30.80
C PRO A 283 40.05 -17.37 31.37
N PRO A 284 40.76 -18.51 31.50
CA PRO A 284 40.24 -19.61 32.30
C PRO A 284 39.79 -19.02 33.64
N ALA A 285 38.51 -19.19 33.98
CA ALA A 285 38.01 -18.73 35.26
C ALA A 285 38.94 -19.30 36.33
N LEU A 286 39.67 -18.42 37.03
CA LEU A 286 40.40 -18.80 38.22
C LEU A 286 39.34 -19.30 39.18
N THR A 287 39.16 -20.62 39.25
CA THR A 287 38.40 -21.25 40.32
C THR A 287 39.14 -20.92 41.60
N LEU A 288 38.63 -19.94 42.35
CA LEU A 288 39.05 -19.73 43.73
C LEU A 288 38.89 -21.07 44.45
N PRO A 289 39.92 -21.57 45.13
CA PRO A 289 39.84 -22.86 45.78
C PRO A 289 38.76 -22.78 46.88
N LEU A 290 37.99 -23.87 46.99
CA LEU A 290 36.85 -24.03 47.90
C LEU A 290 37.00 -23.49 49.34
N PRO A 291 38.18 -23.48 50.00
CA PRO A 291 38.28 -22.94 51.37
C PRO A 291 38.04 -21.42 51.47
N LEU A 292 38.25 -20.64 50.40
CA LEU A 292 38.02 -19.18 50.43
C LEU A 292 36.52 -18.82 50.42
N TRP A 293 35.68 -19.66 49.83
CA TRP A 293 34.21 -19.51 49.89
C TRP A 293 33.66 -19.76 51.29
N ILE A 294 34.26 -20.69 52.04
CA ILE A 294 33.80 -21.04 53.40
C ILE A 294 34.14 -19.91 54.39
N CYS A 295 35.29 -19.25 54.25
CA CYS A 295 35.67 -18.12 55.11
C CYS A 295 34.72 -16.90 54.97
N LEU A 296 34.20 -16.65 53.77
CA LEU A 296 33.22 -15.58 53.53
C LEU A 296 31.82 -15.91 54.06
N LEU A 297 31.45 -17.19 54.12
CA LEU A 297 30.17 -17.61 54.69
C LEU A 297 30.19 -17.63 56.22
N VAL A 298 31.29 -18.07 56.85
CA VAL A 298 31.38 -18.13 58.33
C VAL A 298 31.43 -16.73 58.97
N SER A 299 32.01 -15.75 58.27
CA SER A 299 32.03 -14.35 58.76
C SER A 299 30.67 -13.66 58.70
N ALA A 300 29.74 -14.14 57.86
CA ALA A 300 28.36 -13.63 57.81
C ALA A 300 27.45 -14.19 58.93
N PHE A 301 27.80 -15.33 59.53
CA PHE A 301 26.99 -16.00 60.57
C PHE A 301 27.42 -15.71 62.01
N LEU A 302 28.57 -15.04 62.23
CA LEU A 302 29.06 -14.70 63.58
C LEU A 302 28.82 -13.25 64.00
N VAL A 303 28.12 -12.44 63.20
CA VAL A 303 27.73 -11.08 63.57
C VAL A 303 26.22 -10.93 63.48
N ARG A 304 25.52 -11.51 64.45
CA ARG A 304 24.26 -10.98 64.95
C ARG A 304 24.25 -11.12 66.48
N PRO A 305 24.38 -10.01 67.24
CA PRO A 305 23.90 -9.96 68.61
C PRO A 305 22.37 -9.99 68.66
#